data_AF-A0A8J5UGW3-F1
#
_entry.id   AF-A0A8J5UGW3-F1
#
_cell.length_a   1.000
_cell.length_b   1.000
_cell.length_c   1.000
_cell.angle_alpha   90.00
_cell.angle_beta   90.00
_cell.angle_gamma   90.00
#
_symmetry.space_group_name_H-M   'P 1'
#
loop_
_entity.id
_entity.type
_entity.pdbx_description
1 polymer ?
#
loop_
_entity_poly.entity_id
_entity_poly.type
_entity_poly.pdbx_seq_one_letter_code
_entity_poly.pdbx_strand_id
1 'polypeptide(L)'
;MSPPSFVHLPREVHLLIGRHLQPSEMEGLILSSRHMRVTYSRAFYHSIAFRGTKADLMGDLWAFLHAEANRPTTRAMIHAVKHITLEVEPGQPSPGPQAELVLPQLIASSLGALYNLQGIQLDLWWLSDAQREELRNRCVDLPVWMGLRSIRMEEADPELLAVLVSKTRAESFSGLQLEGQLDLQAARQCFPFLRRLVVPFELPTVSVGNLASTPARVKNNSEMLLEFGRLEWLCWHPSSFRREKWKRSALTQGYVYSLSTSVSA
;
A
#
# COMPACT_ATOMS: atom_id res chain seq x y z
N MET A 1 -16.00 10.57 -46.66
CA MET A 1 -16.07 9.62 -45.52
C MET A 1 -15.09 10.10 -44.47
N SER A 2 -15.50 10.17 -43.20
CA SER A 2 -14.60 10.58 -42.11
C SER A 2 -13.54 9.50 -41.89
N PRO A 3 -12.26 9.87 -41.70
CA PRO A 3 -11.23 8.89 -41.39
C PRO A 3 -11.55 8.16 -40.07
N PRO A 4 -11.15 6.88 -39.93
CA PRO A 4 -11.31 6.15 -38.68
C PRO A 4 -10.58 6.91 -37.57
N SER A 5 -11.30 7.19 -36.48
CA SER A 5 -10.75 7.88 -35.32
C SER A 5 -10.26 6.86 -34.31
N PHE A 6 -9.03 7.07 -33.83
CA PHE A 6 -8.44 6.30 -32.74
C PHE A 6 -9.35 6.29 -31.49
N VAL A 7 -10.11 7.36 -31.24
CA VAL A 7 -10.98 7.51 -30.06
C VAL A 7 -12.18 6.58 -30.06
N HIS A 8 -12.57 6.06 -31.23
CA HIS A 8 -13.71 5.17 -31.37
C HIS A 8 -13.31 3.69 -31.36
N LEU A 9 -12.03 3.38 -31.11
CA LEU A 9 -11.62 1.99 -30.97
C LEU A 9 -12.27 1.37 -29.71
N PRO A 10 -12.63 0.07 -29.75
CA PRO A 10 -13.09 -0.63 -28.56
C PRO A 10 -12.10 -0.52 -27.41
N ARG A 11 -12.61 -0.52 -26.17
CA ARG A 11 -11.78 -0.39 -24.97
C ARG A 11 -10.69 -1.44 -24.92
N GLU A 12 -10.98 -2.67 -25.34
CA GLU A 12 -10.06 -3.80 -25.35
C GLU A 12 -8.85 -3.52 -26.25
N VAL A 13 -9.07 -2.85 -27.39
CA VAL A 13 -8.00 -2.47 -28.32
C VAL A 13 -7.13 -1.37 -27.69
N HIS A 14 -7.74 -0.37 -27.04
CA HIS A 14 -6.99 0.64 -26.29
C HIS A 14 -6.11 0.04 -25.19
N LEU A 15 -6.64 -0.94 -24.45
CA LEU A 15 -5.88 -1.66 -23.43
C LEU A 15 -4.72 -2.45 -24.00
N LEU A 16 -4.93 -3.11 -25.15
CA LEU A 16 -3.88 -3.87 -25.81
C LEU A 16 -2.75 -2.95 -26.27
N ILE A 17 -3.09 -1.80 -26.88
CA ILE A 17 -2.12 -0.77 -27.28
C ILE A 17 -1.38 -0.26 -26.04
N GLY A 18 -2.10 0.13 -24.99
CA GLY A 18 -1.51 0.71 -23.79
C GLY A 18 -0.51 -0.20 -23.08
N ARG A 19 -0.70 -1.53 -23.13
CA ARG A 19 0.24 -2.50 -22.55
C ARG A 19 1.63 -2.49 -23.20
N HIS A 20 1.75 -1.95 -24.41
CA HIS A 20 3.02 -1.88 -25.15
C HIS A 20 3.73 -0.55 -25.01
N LEU A 21 3.13 0.43 -24.31
CA LEU A 21 3.69 1.77 -24.19
C LEU A 21 4.53 1.90 -22.93
N GLN A 22 5.64 2.64 -23.06
CA GLN A 22 6.40 3.12 -21.93
C GLN A 22 5.63 4.20 -21.16
N PRO A 23 5.92 4.42 -19.88
CA PRO A 23 5.31 5.49 -19.09
C PRO A 23 5.38 6.88 -19.75
N SER A 24 6.51 7.22 -20.38
CA SER A 24 6.70 8.49 -21.08
C SER A 24 5.83 8.62 -22.34
N GLU A 25 5.61 7.53 -23.06
CA GLU A 25 4.73 7.49 -24.24
C GLU A 25 3.25 7.56 -23.85
N MET A 26 2.92 6.92 -22.72
CA MET A 26 1.59 6.95 -22.13
C MET A 26 1.16 8.38 -21.78
N GLU A 27 2.10 9.22 -21.33
CA GLU A 27 1.84 10.63 -21.03
C GLU A 27 1.33 11.39 -22.27
N GLY A 28 1.95 11.19 -23.43
CA GLY A 28 1.52 11.79 -24.69
C GLY A 28 0.08 11.40 -25.07
N LEU A 29 -0.29 10.13 -24.88
CA LEU A 29 -1.68 9.68 -25.11
C LEU A 29 -2.67 10.28 -24.13
N ILE A 30 -2.31 10.35 -22.84
CA ILE A 30 -3.15 10.95 -21.79
C ILE A 30 -3.36 12.46 -22.04
N LEU A 31 -2.38 13.12 -22.61
CA LEU A 31 -2.45 14.54 -22.98
C LEU A 31 -3.29 14.79 -24.24
N SER A 32 -3.37 13.82 -25.15
CA SER A 32 -4.04 13.99 -26.46
C SER A 32 -5.53 14.33 -26.38
N SER A 33 -6.27 13.80 -25.40
CA SER A 33 -7.69 14.11 -25.20
C SER A 33 -8.19 13.73 -23.80
N ARG A 34 -9.31 14.35 -23.38
CA ARG A 34 -9.99 14.00 -22.12
C ARG A 34 -10.45 12.55 -22.09
N HIS A 35 -10.93 12.01 -23.22
CA HIS A 35 -11.38 10.62 -23.31
C HIS A 35 -10.20 9.67 -23.07
N MET A 36 -9.08 9.87 -23.78
CA MET A 36 -7.88 9.04 -23.60
C MET A 36 -7.34 9.12 -22.18
N ARG A 37 -7.28 10.32 -21.60
CA ARG A 37 -6.91 10.52 -20.19
C ARG A 37 -7.71 9.62 -19.26
N VAL A 38 -9.04 9.70 -19.30
CA VAL A 38 -9.88 8.91 -18.38
C VAL A 38 -9.74 7.41 -18.62
N THR A 39 -9.72 6.98 -19.89
CA THR A 39 -9.63 5.56 -20.26
C THR A 39 -8.31 4.94 -19.83
N TYR A 40 -7.18 5.58 -20.15
CA TYR A 40 -5.85 5.05 -19.87
C TYR A 40 -5.44 5.25 -18.40
N SER A 41 -5.77 6.40 -17.77
CA SER A 41 -5.50 6.58 -16.33
C SER A 41 -6.16 5.48 -15.50
N ARG A 42 -7.44 5.20 -15.72
CA ARG A 42 -8.17 4.13 -14.99
C ARG A 42 -7.65 2.73 -15.26
N ALA A 43 -7.07 2.50 -16.44
CA ALA A 43 -6.59 1.19 -16.84
C ALA A 43 -5.19 0.87 -16.31
N PHE A 44 -4.30 1.87 -16.28
CA PHE A 44 -2.87 1.66 -16.05
C PHE A 44 -2.33 2.29 -14.76
N TYR A 45 -2.99 3.33 -14.23
CA TYR A 45 -2.52 4.08 -13.06
C TYR A 45 -3.35 3.74 -11.81
N HIS A 46 -3.70 2.47 -11.64
CA HIS A 46 -4.46 2.00 -10.48
C HIS A 46 -3.58 1.72 -9.25
N SER A 47 -2.25 1.75 -9.40
CA SER A 47 -1.29 1.52 -8.32
C SER A 47 -0.20 2.57 -8.37
N ILE A 48 0.21 3.06 -7.20
CA ILE A 48 1.36 3.94 -7.04
C ILE A 48 2.26 3.38 -5.94
N ALA A 49 3.58 3.51 -6.11
CA ALA A 49 4.52 3.14 -5.07
C ALA A 49 5.56 4.24 -4.89
N PHE A 50 5.82 4.57 -3.64
CA PHE A 50 6.89 5.47 -3.23
C PHE A 50 7.96 4.62 -2.56
N ARG A 51 9.17 4.65 -3.12
CA ARG A 51 10.28 3.77 -2.74
C ARG A 51 11.58 4.56 -2.71
N GLY A 52 12.40 4.34 -1.69
CA GLY A 52 13.72 4.95 -1.58
C GLY A 52 14.05 5.35 -0.15
N THR A 53 14.97 6.30 0.00
CA THR A 53 15.32 6.84 1.32
C THR A 53 14.19 7.72 1.88
N LYS A 54 14.25 8.08 3.17
CA LYS A 54 13.30 9.03 3.77
C LYS A 54 13.23 10.36 2.98
N ALA A 55 14.37 10.84 2.48
CA ALA A 55 14.43 12.07 1.70
C ALA A 55 13.73 11.91 0.33
N ASP A 56 13.93 10.77 -0.33
CA ASP A 56 13.26 10.47 -1.61
C ASP A 56 11.74 10.43 -1.42
N LEU A 57 11.27 9.73 -0.37
CA LEU A 57 9.83 9.69 -0.05
C LEU A 57 9.29 11.09 0.23
N MET A 58 10.00 11.93 0.99
CA MET A 58 9.57 13.31 1.23
C MET A 58 9.44 14.09 -0.08
N GLY A 59 10.45 14.00 -0.96
CA GLY A 59 10.44 14.67 -2.27
C GLY A 59 9.29 14.19 -3.15
N ASP A 60 9.11 12.89 -3.27
CA ASP A 60 8.08 12.28 -4.13
C ASP A 60 6.66 12.53 -3.61
N LEU A 61 6.43 12.43 -2.30
CA LEU A 61 5.12 12.72 -1.69
C LEU A 61 4.78 14.20 -1.80
N TRP A 62 5.76 15.08 -1.61
CA TRP A 62 5.58 16.51 -1.82
C TRP A 62 5.23 16.81 -3.28
N ALA A 63 5.97 16.23 -4.23
CA ALA A 63 5.71 16.39 -5.66
C ALA A 63 4.34 15.85 -6.07
N PHE A 64 3.93 14.71 -5.49
CA PHE A 64 2.61 14.11 -5.69
C PHE A 64 1.48 15.05 -5.28
N LEU A 65 1.55 15.62 -4.07
CA LEU A 65 0.55 16.56 -3.55
C LEU A 65 0.53 17.86 -4.37
N HIS A 66 1.70 18.38 -4.76
CA HIS A 66 1.78 19.59 -5.59
C HIS A 66 1.22 19.35 -7.00
N ALA A 67 1.42 18.16 -7.56
CA ALA A 67 0.89 17.83 -8.87
C ALA A 67 -0.63 17.64 -8.85
N GLU A 68 -1.21 17.12 -7.77
CA GLU A 68 -2.67 17.04 -7.55
C GLU A 68 -3.33 18.43 -7.65
N ALA A 69 -2.75 19.41 -6.94
CA ALA A 69 -3.26 20.76 -6.88
C ALA A 69 -3.17 21.48 -8.24
N ASN A 70 -2.08 21.26 -8.98
CA ASN A 70 -1.70 22.14 -10.09
C ASN A 70 -1.81 21.52 -11.50
N ARG A 71 -1.94 20.19 -11.65
CA ARG A 71 -1.90 19.51 -12.96
C ARG A 71 -3.16 18.68 -13.22
N PRO A 72 -4.04 19.10 -14.16
CA PRO A 72 -5.28 18.37 -14.48
C PRO A 72 -5.07 16.91 -14.95
N THR A 73 -3.92 16.62 -15.53
CA THR A 73 -3.52 15.28 -15.98
C THR A 73 -3.17 14.38 -14.81
N THR A 74 -2.31 14.87 -13.91
CA THR A 74 -1.96 14.17 -12.68
C THR A 74 -3.17 13.99 -11.78
N ARG A 75 -4.07 14.98 -11.68
CA ARG A 75 -5.35 14.80 -10.98
C ARG A 75 -6.15 13.62 -11.53
N ALA A 76 -6.32 13.51 -12.84
CA ALA A 76 -7.03 12.36 -13.43
C ALA A 76 -6.38 11.00 -13.11
N MET A 77 -5.04 10.97 -13.01
CA MET A 77 -4.29 9.79 -12.59
C MET A 77 -4.47 9.47 -11.12
N ILE A 78 -4.36 10.44 -10.22
CA ILE A 78 -4.61 10.30 -8.77
C ILE A 78 -6.02 9.75 -8.53
N HIS A 79 -6.97 10.26 -9.31
CA HIS A 79 -8.35 9.80 -9.30
C HIS A 79 -8.52 8.32 -9.74
N ALA A 80 -7.56 7.74 -10.46
CA ALA A 80 -7.57 6.35 -10.86
C ALA A 80 -6.88 5.40 -9.85
N VAL A 81 -6.07 5.93 -8.94
CA VAL A 81 -5.29 5.14 -7.99
C VAL A 81 -6.21 4.41 -7.02
N LYS A 82 -5.95 3.12 -6.87
CA LYS A 82 -6.64 2.20 -5.95
C LYS A 82 -5.68 1.58 -4.95
N HIS A 83 -4.39 1.53 -5.24
CA HIS A 83 -3.39 0.92 -4.37
C HIS A 83 -2.23 1.88 -4.16
N ILE A 84 -1.82 2.05 -2.91
CA ILE A 84 -0.62 2.79 -2.53
C ILE A 84 0.34 1.87 -1.79
N THR A 85 1.62 1.99 -2.13
CA THR A 85 2.72 1.32 -1.46
C THR A 85 3.74 2.35 -1.00
N LEU A 86 4.13 2.30 0.26
CA LEU A 86 5.18 3.13 0.86
C LEU A 86 6.23 2.19 1.44
N GLU A 87 7.42 2.17 0.84
CA GLU A 87 8.54 1.32 1.24
C GLU A 87 9.80 2.17 1.41
N VAL A 88 10.48 2.05 2.55
CA VAL A 88 11.73 2.79 2.78
C VAL A 88 12.90 1.84 2.72
N GLU A 89 13.86 2.22 1.90
CA GLU A 89 15.14 1.55 1.81
C GLU A 89 16.09 2.07 2.91
N PRO A 90 16.93 1.19 3.49
CA PRO A 90 17.92 1.62 4.46
C PRO A 90 18.91 2.59 3.80
N GLY A 91 18.85 3.86 4.22
CA GLY A 91 19.71 4.95 3.75
C GLY A 91 20.28 5.77 4.91
N GLN A 92 21.13 6.76 4.59
CA GLN A 92 21.73 7.66 5.60
C GLN A 92 20.67 8.35 6.47
N PRO A 93 21.02 8.71 7.73
CA PRO A 93 20.09 9.30 8.67
C PRO A 93 19.45 10.60 8.15
N SER A 94 18.18 10.75 8.51
CA SER A 94 17.26 11.85 8.18
C SER A 94 17.86 13.24 8.42
N PRO A 95 17.45 14.27 7.64
CA PRO A 95 17.72 15.68 7.96
C PRO A 95 17.14 16.04 9.34
N GLY A 96 17.66 17.14 9.93
CA GLY A 96 17.53 17.51 11.35
C GLY A 96 16.11 17.61 11.95
N PRO A 97 16.01 17.91 13.26
CA PRO A 97 14.82 17.68 14.09
C PRO A 97 13.50 18.31 13.61
N GLN A 98 13.53 19.38 12.83
CA GLN A 98 12.31 19.99 12.26
C GLN A 98 11.73 19.22 11.07
N ALA A 99 12.53 18.38 10.40
CA ALA A 99 12.09 17.54 9.29
C ALA A 99 11.46 16.20 9.76
N GLU A 100 11.61 15.85 11.04
CA GLU A 100 11.15 14.56 11.56
C GLU A 100 9.63 14.39 11.44
N LEU A 101 8.84 15.44 11.65
CA LEU A 101 7.37 15.35 11.61
C LEU A 101 6.77 15.60 10.21
N VAL A 102 7.56 16.09 9.27
CA VAL A 102 7.07 16.43 7.91
C VAL A 102 6.66 15.18 7.15
N LEU A 103 7.44 14.11 7.24
CA LEU A 103 7.16 12.88 6.50
C LEU A 103 5.84 12.20 6.94
N PRO A 104 5.54 12.01 8.24
CA PRO A 104 4.21 11.60 8.70
C PRO A 104 3.07 12.44 8.13
N GLN A 105 3.23 13.77 8.11
CA GLN A 105 2.22 14.70 7.57
C GLN A 105 2.01 14.51 6.06
N LEU A 106 3.10 14.34 5.31
CA LEU A 106 3.05 14.07 3.87
C LEU A 106 2.38 12.73 3.56
N ILE A 107 2.66 11.68 4.35
CA ILE A 107 2.02 10.37 4.20
C ILE A 107 0.52 10.50 4.42
N ALA A 108 0.08 11.08 5.55
CA ALA A 108 -1.34 11.25 5.85
C ALA A 108 -2.05 12.11 4.78
N SER A 109 -1.44 13.22 4.37
CA SER A 109 -2.00 14.10 3.33
C SER A 109 -2.14 13.36 1.99
N SER A 110 -1.16 12.54 1.62
CA SER A 110 -1.19 11.74 0.38
C SER A 110 -2.26 10.66 0.43
N LEU A 111 -2.44 10.00 1.58
CA LEU A 111 -3.56 9.08 1.80
C LEU A 111 -4.91 9.79 1.68
N GLY A 112 -5.02 11.00 2.23
CA GLY A 112 -6.24 11.82 2.16
C GLY A 112 -6.60 12.25 0.74
N ALA A 113 -5.61 12.46 -0.13
CA ALA A 113 -5.84 12.78 -1.54
C ALA A 113 -6.39 11.59 -2.36
N LEU A 114 -6.23 10.36 -1.86
CA LEU A 114 -6.62 9.13 -2.57
C LEU A 114 -8.02 8.65 -2.15
N TYR A 115 -9.05 9.19 -2.79
CA TYR A 115 -10.45 8.89 -2.43
C TYR A 115 -10.98 7.52 -2.91
N ASN A 116 -10.34 6.89 -3.90
CA ASN A 116 -10.73 5.59 -4.47
C ASN A 116 -9.92 4.40 -3.93
N LEU A 117 -9.26 4.58 -2.78
CA LEU A 117 -8.33 3.61 -2.23
C LEU A 117 -8.99 2.27 -1.92
N GLN A 118 -8.36 1.20 -2.39
CA GLN A 118 -8.74 -0.21 -2.22
C GLN A 118 -7.66 -1.01 -1.49
N GLY A 119 -6.40 -0.59 -1.55
CA GLY A 119 -5.31 -1.21 -0.83
C GLY A 119 -4.25 -0.23 -0.34
N ILE A 120 -3.78 -0.46 0.88
CA ILE A 120 -2.68 0.26 1.50
C ILE A 120 -1.58 -0.73 1.84
N GLN A 121 -0.33 -0.44 1.48
CA GLN A 121 0.85 -1.12 1.98
C GLN A 121 1.77 -0.09 2.62
N LEU A 122 2.03 -0.23 3.91
CA LEU A 122 2.92 0.65 4.68
C LEU A 122 4.06 -0.18 5.27
N ASP A 123 5.27 0.20 4.93
CA ASP A 123 6.45 -0.24 5.64
C ASP A 123 6.93 0.89 6.58
N LEU A 124 6.80 0.69 7.90
CA LEU A 124 6.99 1.73 8.92
C LEU A 124 8.10 1.41 9.94
N TRP A 125 8.96 0.43 9.70
CA TRP A 125 9.98 0.00 10.68
C TRP A 125 11.00 1.08 11.05
N TRP A 126 11.06 2.15 10.28
CA TRP A 126 12.02 3.24 10.39
C TRP A 126 11.45 4.49 11.06
N LEU A 127 10.14 4.53 11.37
CA LEU A 127 9.51 5.63 12.09
C LEU A 127 9.80 5.54 13.60
N SER A 128 10.22 6.64 14.21
CA SER A 128 10.29 6.75 15.67
C SER A 128 8.89 6.81 16.30
N ASP A 129 8.79 6.59 17.62
CA ASP A 129 7.49 6.63 18.32
C ASP A 129 6.76 7.97 18.14
N ALA A 130 7.49 9.10 18.21
CA ALA A 130 6.94 10.42 17.97
C ALA A 130 6.40 10.59 16.54
N GLN A 131 7.08 10.00 15.55
CA GLN A 131 6.61 10.03 14.16
C GLN A 131 5.38 9.12 13.94
N ARG A 132 5.32 7.97 14.63
CA ARG A 132 4.16 7.08 14.62
C ARG A 132 2.96 7.78 15.25
N GLU A 133 3.14 8.45 16.38
CA GLU A 133 2.09 9.23 17.05
C GLU A 133 1.56 10.37 16.15
N GLU A 134 2.46 11.16 15.53
CA GLU A 134 2.03 12.20 14.59
C GLU A 134 1.26 11.61 13.40
N LEU A 135 1.73 10.48 12.84
CA LEU A 135 1.02 9.82 11.75
C LEU A 135 -0.39 9.36 12.18
N ARG A 136 -0.54 8.79 13.37
CA ARG A 136 -1.85 8.41 13.94
C ARG A 136 -2.76 9.62 14.05
N ASN A 137 -2.28 10.69 14.67
CA ASN A 137 -3.03 11.92 14.89
C ASN A 137 -3.54 12.51 13.57
N ARG A 138 -2.69 12.55 12.54
CA ARG A 138 -3.09 13.04 11.21
C ARG A 138 -4.03 12.11 10.48
N CYS A 139 -3.94 10.80 10.71
CA CYS A 139 -4.84 9.83 10.11
C CYS A 139 -6.29 9.94 10.66
N VAL A 140 -6.50 10.54 11.83
CA VAL A 140 -7.82 10.74 12.43
C VAL A 140 -8.72 11.64 11.57
N ASP A 141 -8.17 12.58 10.80
CA ASP A 141 -8.94 13.50 9.96
C ASP A 141 -9.15 13.00 8.52
N LEU A 142 -8.68 11.79 8.20
CA LEU A 142 -8.80 11.25 6.85
C LEU A 142 -10.27 11.01 6.44
N PRO A 143 -10.58 11.11 5.13
CA PRO A 143 -11.88 10.75 4.61
C PRO A 143 -12.14 9.25 4.78
N VAL A 144 -13.42 8.87 4.83
CA VAL A 144 -13.81 7.46 4.84
C VAL A 144 -13.69 6.90 3.42
N TRP A 145 -12.86 5.87 3.25
CA TRP A 145 -12.73 5.15 2.00
C TRP A 145 -13.84 4.11 1.85
N MET A 146 -14.63 4.30 0.80
CA MET A 146 -15.78 3.44 0.48
C MET A 146 -15.38 2.06 -0.05
N GLY A 147 -14.13 1.91 -0.52
CA GLY A 147 -13.67 0.72 -1.23
C GLY A 147 -12.44 0.07 -0.65
N LEU A 148 -11.96 0.49 0.52
CA LEU A 148 -10.73 -0.05 1.11
C LEU A 148 -10.94 -1.50 1.53
N ARG A 149 -10.19 -2.41 0.90
CA ARG A 149 -10.33 -3.87 1.02
C ARG A 149 -9.16 -4.52 1.72
N SER A 150 -7.97 -3.93 1.61
CA SER A 150 -6.75 -4.53 2.14
C SER A 150 -5.81 -3.51 2.79
N ILE A 151 -5.29 -3.82 3.95
CA ILE A 151 -4.16 -3.12 4.55
C ILE A 151 -3.04 -4.14 4.78
N ARG A 152 -1.83 -3.80 4.35
CA ARG A 152 -0.60 -4.54 4.62
C ARG A 152 0.35 -3.65 5.43
N MET A 153 0.85 -4.14 6.55
CA MET A 153 1.91 -3.46 7.31
C MET A 153 3.00 -4.44 7.70
N GLU A 154 4.26 -4.12 7.42
CA GLU A 154 5.37 -5.02 7.81
C GLU A 154 5.55 -5.05 9.33
N GLU A 155 5.74 -3.89 9.96
CA GLU A 155 5.68 -3.75 11.42
C GLU A 155 4.27 -3.35 11.86
N ALA A 156 3.68 -4.12 12.77
CA ALA A 156 2.33 -3.86 13.26
C ALA A 156 2.36 -2.69 14.26
N ASP A 157 1.75 -1.56 13.89
CA ASP A 157 1.29 -0.52 14.82
C ASP A 157 -0.22 -0.69 14.98
N PRO A 158 -0.70 -1.32 16.08
CA PRO A 158 -2.12 -1.62 16.27
C PRO A 158 -2.99 -0.37 16.30
N GLU A 159 -2.48 0.74 16.86
CA GLU A 159 -3.24 1.98 17.00
C GLU A 159 -3.40 2.68 15.65
N LEU A 160 -2.31 2.79 14.87
CA LEU A 160 -2.39 3.32 13.51
C LEU A 160 -3.32 2.48 12.64
N LEU A 161 -3.21 1.17 12.77
CA LEU A 161 -4.06 0.25 12.03
C LEU A 161 -5.54 0.42 12.42
N ALA A 162 -5.86 0.57 13.70
CA ALA A 162 -7.22 0.87 14.17
C ALA A 162 -7.74 2.19 13.59
N VAL A 163 -6.91 3.24 13.54
CA VAL A 163 -7.28 4.51 12.91
C VAL A 163 -7.58 4.31 11.43
N LEU A 164 -6.71 3.66 10.66
CA LEU A 164 -6.92 3.42 9.23
C LEU A 164 -8.19 2.61 8.95
N VAL A 165 -8.52 1.65 9.82
CA VAL A 165 -9.72 0.81 9.68
C VAL A 165 -10.98 1.56 10.02
N SER A 166 -10.93 2.47 11.00
CA SER A 166 -12.04 3.39 11.29
C SER A 166 -12.41 4.25 10.07
N LYS A 167 -11.46 4.43 9.14
CA LYS A 167 -11.66 5.10 7.85
C LYS A 167 -12.18 4.18 6.76
N THR A 168 -12.66 2.99 7.10
CA THR A 168 -13.27 2.05 6.16
C THR A 168 -14.70 1.76 6.53
N ARG A 169 -15.54 1.54 5.52
CA ARG A 169 -16.84 0.89 5.77
C ARG A 169 -16.59 -0.55 6.17
N ALA A 170 -17.11 -0.93 7.33
CA ALA A 170 -16.88 -2.22 7.95
C ALA A 170 -17.17 -3.42 7.01
N GLU A 171 -18.15 -3.30 6.12
CA GLU A 171 -18.54 -4.35 5.16
C GLU A 171 -17.58 -4.50 3.96
N SER A 172 -16.76 -3.49 3.68
CA SER A 172 -15.88 -3.44 2.51
C SER A 172 -14.49 -4.02 2.80
N PHE A 173 -14.08 -4.03 4.06
CA PHE A 173 -12.78 -4.50 4.48
C PHE A 173 -12.73 -6.04 4.47
N SER A 174 -11.75 -6.60 3.75
CA SER A 174 -11.73 -8.05 3.47
C SER A 174 -10.37 -8.71 3.73
N GLY A 175 -9.30 -7.96 3.94
CA GLY A 175 -7.96 -8.51 3.99
C GLY A 175 -7.01 -7.71 4.87
N LEU A 176 -6.30 -8.41 5.74
CA LEU A 176 -5.25 -7.88 6.57
C LEU A 176 -4.01 -8.77 6.46
N GLN A 177 -2.86 -8.17 6.18
CA GLN A 177 -1.57 -8.86 6.20
C GLN A 177 -0.61 -8.08 7.08
N LEU A 178 -0.05 -8.75 8.08
CA LEU A 178 0.95 -8.16 8.97
C LEU A 178 2.18 -9.06 8.96
N GLU A 179 3.39 -8.49 8.91
CA GLU A 179 4.63 -9.29 8.89
C GLU A 179 5.33 -9.39 10.26
N GLY A 180 4.79 -8.71 11.29
CA GLY A 180 5.21 -8.81 12.70
C GLY A 180 4.32 -9.69 13.59
N GLN A 181 4.76 -9.93 14.83
CA GLN A 181 3.97 -10.60 15.86
C GLN A 181 2.70 -9.77 16.16
N LEU A 182 1.54 -10.32 15.80
CA LEU A 182 0.25 -9.67 16.02
C LEU A 182 -0.40 -10.19 17.29
N ASP A 183 -0.87 -9.28 18.15
CA ASP A 183 -1.91 -9.63 19.12
C ASP A 183 -3.24 -9.84 18.37
N LEU A 184 -3.58 -11.11 18.17
CA LEU A 184 -4.82 -11.52 17.50
C LEU A 184 -6.07 -11.00 18.22
N GLN A 185 -6.03 -10.73 19.54
CA GLN A 185 -7.17 -10.11 20.25
C GLN A 185 -7.34 -8.65 19.87
N ALA A 186 -6.25 -7.88 19.86
CA ALA A 186 -6.27 -6.48 19.42
C ALA A 186 -6.76 -6.37 17.98
N ALA A 187 -6.33 -7.30 17.12
CA ALA A 187 -6.81 -7.38 15.76
C ALA A 187 -8.33 -7.64 15.72
N ARG A 188 -8.83 -8.64 16.43
CA ARG A 188 -10.27 -8.94 16.45
C ARG A 188 -11.13 -7.73 16.83
N GLN A 189 -10.73 -6.98 17.86
CA GLN A 189 -11.46 -5.79 18.30
C GLN A 189 -11.55 -4.73 17.19
N CYS A 190 -10.51 -4.63 16.37
CA CYS A 190 -10.45 -3.68 15.25
C CYS A 190 -11.15 -4.20 13.98
N PHE A 191 -11.28 -5.52 13.77
CA PHE A 191 -11.74 -6.10 12.50
C PHE A 191 -12.87 -7.14 12.63
N PRO A 192 -14.09 -6.76 13.02
CA PRO A 192 -15.20 -7.71 13.16
C PRO A 192 -15.66 -8.37 11.84
N PHE A 193 -15.28 -7.81 10.68
CA PHE A 193 -15.67 -8.31 9.35
C PHE A 193 -14.51 -8.91 8.54
N LEU A 194 -13.36 -9.17 9.19
CA LEU A 194 -12.18 -9.67 8.51
C LEU A 194 -12.45 -11.03 7.84
N ARG A 195 -12.24 -11.10 6.52
CA ARG A 195 -12.36 -12.35 5.75
C ARG A 195 -11.04 -13.03 5.48
N ARG A 196 -9.95 -12.27 5.33
CA ARG A 196 -8.63 -12.81 5.00
C ARG A 196 -7.60 -12.27 5.98
N LEU A 197 -6.89 -13.17 6.64
CA LEU A 197 -5.81 -12.84 7.55
C LEU A 197 -4.54 -13.58 7.13
N VAL A 198 -3.43 -12.85 7.04
CA VAL A 198 -2.11 -13.44 6.87
C VAL A 198 -1.31 -13.15 8.13
N VAL A 199 -0.91 -14.20 8.82
CA VAL A 199 -0.16 -14.13 10.09
C VAL A 199 1.24 -14.73 9.86
N PRO A 200 2.30 -14.03 10.28
CA PRO A 200 3.64 -14.59 10.23
C PRO A 200 3.80 -15.55 11.41
N PHE A 201 4.41 -16.72 11.20
CA PHE A 201 4.73 -17.67 12.26
C PHE A 201 6.22 -17.96 12.30
N GLU A 202 6.78 -17.99 13.51
CA GLU A 202 8.13 -18.48 13.72
C GLU A 202 8.13 -20.02 13.67
N LEU A 203 8.93 -20.56 12.75
CA LEU A 203 9.28 -21.97 12.82
C LEU A 203 10.12 -22.17 14.09
N PRO A 204 9.79 -23.14 14.97
CA PRO A 204 10.61 -23.40 16.13
C PRO A 204 12.03 -23.73 15.68
N THR A 205 13.00 -22.91 16.10
CA THR A 205 14.41 -23.17 15.84
C THR A 205 14.79 -24.43 16.64
N VAL A 206 14.88 -25.56 15.95
CA VAL A 206 15.43 -26.78 16.55
C VAL A 206 16.93 -26.55 16.73
N SER A 207 17.35 -26.13 17.92
CA SER A 207 18.76 -26.19 18.29
C SER A 207 19.19 -27.65 18.22
N VAL A 208 20.06 -27.97 17.27
CA VAL A 208 20.70 -29.29 17.12
C VAL A 208 21.66 -29.46 18.30
N GLY A 209 21.13 -29.88 19.44
CA GLY A 209 21.91 -30.04 20.67
C GLY A 209 21.09 -29.72 21.90
N ASN A 210 20.07 -30.54 22.18
CA ASN A 210 19.57 -30.91 23.52
C ASN A 210 18.25 -31.67 23.38
N LEU A 211 18.34 -32.97 23.07
CA LEU A 211 17.26 -33.94 23.17
C LEU A 211 16.92 -34.23 24.65
N ALA A 212 16.42 -33.23 25.39
CA ALA A 212 15.90 -33.41 26.75
C ALA A 212 15.04 -32.25 27.27
N SER A 213 14.56 -31.36 26.41
CA SER A 213 13.55 -30.39 26.82
C SER A 213 12.33 -30.54 25.93
N THR A 214 11.20 -30.84 26.58
CA THR A 214 9.85 -30.85 26.01
C THR A 214 9.72 -29.75 24.95
N PRO A 215 9.21 -30.05 23.74
CA PRO A 215 8.94 -29.01 22.77
C PRO A 215 8.05 -27.98 23.46
N ALA A 216 8.53 -26.75 23.59
CA ALA A 216 7.70 -25.64 24.01
C ALA A 216 6.49 -25.69 23.09
N ARG A 217 5.33 -26.09 23.64
CA ARG A 217 4.06 -26.14 22.94
C ARG A 217 3.94 -24.79 22.25
N VAL A 218 4.00 -24.79 20.92
CA VAL A 218 3.38 -23.73 20.14
C VAL A 218 1.98 -23.63 20.73
N LYS A 219 1.71 -22.57 21.49
CA LYS A 219 0.35 -22.25 21.89
C LYS A 219 -0.35 -21.96 20.59
N ASN A 220 -0.92 -23.01 20.01
CA ASN A 220 -1.81 -22.90 18.88
C ASN A 220 -2.95 -22.01 19.38
N ASN A 221 -2.91 -20.74 19.01
CA ASN A 221 -4.01 -19.79 19.16
C ASN A 221 -5.17 -20.16 18.21
N SER A 222 -5.36 -21.46 17.94
CA SER A 222 -6.41 -21.99 17.08
C SER A 222 -7.80 -21.76 17.67
N GLU A 223 -7.92 -21.71 18.99
CA GLU A 223 -9.16 -21.31 19.66
C GLU A 223 -9.51 -19.83 19.40
N MET A 224 -8.51 -18.95 19.30
CA MET A 224 -8.74 -17.53 18.98
C MET A 224 -9.15 -17.30 17.52
N LEU A 225 -8.78 -18.20 16.61
CA LEU A 225 -9.21 -18.13 15.21
C LEU A 225 -10.72 -18.37 15.05
N LEU A 226 -11.30 -19.18 15.94
CA LEU A 226 -12.76 -19.40 16.00
C LEU A 226 -13.51 -18.12 16.41
N GLU A 227 -12.83 -17.15 17.03
CA GLU A 227 -13.43 -15.88 17.41
C GLU A 227 -13.60 -14.89 16.24
N PHE A 228 -12.96 -15.16 15.08
CA PHE A 228 -13.18 -14.41 13.84
C PHE A 228 -14.33 -15.06 13.05
N GLY A 229 -15.58 -14.76 13.44
CA GLY A 229 -16.77 -15.42 12.88
C GLY A 229 -17.03 -15.26 11.37
N ARG A 230 -16.19 -14.52 10.64
CA ARG A 230 -16.28 -14.31 9.17
C ARG A 230 -14.98 -14.60 8.42
N LEU A 231 -13.98 -15.20 9.07
CA LEU A 231 -12.71 -15.50 8.44
C LEU A 231 -12.89 -16.62 7.40
N GLU A 232 -12.72 -16.28 6.13
CA GLU A 232 -12.80 -17.21 4.99
C GLU A 232 -11.42 -17.79 4.65
N TRP A 233 -10.34 -17.04 4.93
CA TRP A 233 -8.98 -17.44 4.55
C TRP A 233 -7.96 -17.05 5.62
N LEU A 234 -7.13 -18.02 6.01
CA LEU A 234 -6.01 -17.82 6.91
C LEU A 234 -4.75 -18.38 6.25
N CYS A 235 -3.73 -17.54 6.13
CA CYS A 235 -2.42 -17.97 5.65
C CYS A 235 -1.37 -17.76 6.74
N TRP A 236 -0.63 -18.82 7.00
CA TRP A 236 0.52 -18.81 7.89
C TRP A 236 1.77 -18.65 7.02
N HIS A 237 2.50 -17.55 7.20
CA HIS A 237 3.75 -17.31 6.47
C HIS A 237 4.97 -17.47 7.41
N PRO A 238 5.99 -18.28 7.08
CA PRO A 238 7.15 -18.44 7.96
C PRO A 238 7.92 -17.11 8.07
N SER A 239 8.18 -16.64 9.29
CA SER A 239 8.90 -15.39 9.58
C SER A 239 10.42 -15.49 9.36
N SER A 240 10.96 -16.71 9.23
CA SER A 240 12.40 -16.97 9.05
C SER A 240 12.90 -16.91 7.61
N PHE A 241 12.06 -16.53 6.63
CA PHE A 241 12.54 -16.27 5.27
C PHE A 241 13.16 -14.86 5.18
N ARG A 242 14.38 -14.71 5.73
CA ARG A 242 15.24 -13.56 5.41
C ARG A 242 15.30 -13.43 3.88
N ARG A 243 14.87 -12.25 3.40
CA ARG A 243 15.10 -11.64 2.08
C ARG A 243 15.98 -12.47 1.15
N GLU A 244 15.39 -13.25 0.24
CA GLU A 244 16.03 -13.51 -1.07
C GLU A 244 15.15 -14.18 -2.14
N LYS A 245 14.02 -14.83 -1.82
CA LYS A 245 13.28 -15.60 -2.86
C LYS A 245 11.76 -15.55 -2.80
N TRP A 246 11.16 -14.36 -2.85
CA TRP A 246 9.78 -14.20 -3.37
C TRP A 246 9.68 -12.96 -4.28
N LYS A 247 10.50 -12.93 -5.34
CA LYS A 247 10.37 -11.95 -6.43
C LYS A 247 9.54 -12.45 -7.62
N ARG A 248 8.96 -13.67 -7.59
CA ARG A 248 8.13 -14.17 -8.69
C ARG A 248 7.01 -15.07 -8.19
N SER A 249 5.78 -14.58 -8.36
CA SER A 249 4.53 -15.30 -8.65
C SER A 249 3.33 -14.78 -7.85
N ALA A 250 2.89 -13.58 -8.22
CA ALA A 250 1.48 -13.24 -8.27
C ALA A 250 1.32 -12.18 -9.37
N LEU A 251 1.15 -12.66 -10.60
CA LEU A 251 0.79 -11.86 -11.76
C LEU A 251 -0.54 -11.15 -11.49
N THR A 252 -0.45 -9.87 -11.20
CA THR A 252 -1.31 -8.87 -11.86
C THR A 252 -0.38 -7.73 -12.23
N GLN A 253 -0.20 -7.55 -13.55
CA GLN A 253 0.49 -6.40 -14.13
C GLN A 253 -0.08 -5.10 -13.53
N GLY A 254 0.64 -4.53 -12.57
CA GLY A 254 0.48 -3.16 -12.14
C GLY A 254 1.85 -2.51 -12.30
N TYR A 255 1.96 -1.56 -13.23
CA TYR A 255 3.17 -0.80 -13.40
C TYR A 255 3.45 -0.03 -12.11
N VAL A 256 4.64 -0.23 -11.55
CA VAL A 256 5.14 0.54 -10.41
C VAL A 256 5.70 1.83 -10.97
N TYR A 257 5.00 2.95 -10.78
CA TYR A 257 5.48 4.27 -11.20
C TYR A 257 6.36 4.87 -10.10
N SER A 258 7.63 5.15 -10.42
CA SER A 258 8.43 6.16 -9.72
C SER A 258 8.28 7.49 -10.48
N LEU A 259 7.80 8.54 -9.80
CA LEU A 259 7.81 9.90 -10.34
C LEU A 259 9.23 10.47 -10.26
N SER A 260 10.16 9.94 -11.06
CA SER A 260 11.48 10.56 -11.21
C SER A 260 11.34 11.81 -12.09
N THR A 261 11.13 12.97 -11.48
CA THR A 261 11.33 14.25 -12.18
C THR A 261 12.83 14.47 -12.36
N SER A 262 13.38 14.06 -13.50
CA SER A 262 14.64 14.61 -13.99
C SER A 262 14.40 16.06 -14.39
N VAL A 263 14.69 16.99 -13.48
CA VAL A 263 14.88 18.40 -13.82
C VAL A 263 16.26 18.48 -14.46
N SER A 264 16.31 18.39 -15.78
CA SER A 264 17.47 18.84 -16.56
C SER A 264 17.36 20.36 -16.69
N ALA A 265 18.27 21.08 -16.02
CA ALA A 265 18.66 22.41 -16.42
C ALA A 265 19.60 22.32 -17.63
#